data_AF-A0A3B8WI59-F1
#
_entry.id   AF-A0A3B8WI59-F1
#
_cell.length_a   1.000
_cell.length_b   1.000
_cell.length_c   1.000
_cell.angle_alpha   90.00
_cell.angle_beta   90.00
_cell.angle_gamma   90.00
#
_symmetry.space_group_name_H-M   'P 1'
#
loop_
_entity.id
_entity.type
_entity.pdbx_description
1 polymer ?
#
loop_
_entity_poly.entity_id
_entity_poly.type
_entity_poly.pdbx_seq_one_letter_code
_entity_poly.pdbx_strand_id
1 'polypeptide(L)'
;QLGLQIERIGPETLAVRQIPALLRGADTEQLVRDVLADLIEHGQSDRVEAVTHELLGTMACHGSVRANRQLTIPEMNSLLRDMEATERSGQCNHGRPTWTLVTLSELDKLFLRGR
;
A
#
# COMPACT_ATOMS: atom_id res chain seq x y z
N GLN A 1 7.06 -16.27 0.76
CA GLN A 1 5.85 -17.07 0.47
C GLN A 1 4.65 -16.19 0.77
N LEU A 2 3.84 -15.83 -0.24
CA LEU A 2 2.70 -14.90 -0.17
C LEU A 2 1.49 -15.44 0.63
N GLY A 3 1.70 -16.33 1.61
CA GLY A 3 0.65 -16.88 2.47
C GLY A 3 -0.43 -17.74 1.79
N LEU A 4 -0.30 -18.04 0.50
CA LEU A 4 -1.20 -18.91 -0.27
C LEU A 4 -0.59 -20.31 -0.38
N GLN A 5 -1.30 -21.34 0.09
CA GLN A 5 -0.89 -22.73 -0.03
C GLN A 5 -1.97 -23.54 -0.72
N ILE A 6 -1.60 -24.18 -1.83
CA ILE A 6 -2.49 -24.98 -2.66
C ILE A 6 -1.93 -26.39 -2.75
N GLU A 7 -2.80 -27.38 -2.60
CA GLU A 7 -2.46 -28.79 -2.70
C GLU A 7 -3.33 -29.43 -3.79
N ARG A 8 -2.71 -30.21 -4.68
CA ARG A 8 -3.47 -31.03 -5.63
C ARG A 8 -3.98 -32.29 -4.93
N ILE A 9 -5.29 -32.48 -4.94
CA ILE A 9 -5.96 -33.63 -4.30
C ILE A 9 -6.63 -34.57 -5.29
N GLY A 10 -6.62 -34.23 -6.58
CA GLY A 10 -7.16 -35.07 -7.66
C GLY A 10 -6.69 -34.62 -9.05
N PRO A 11 -7.11 -35.32 -10.12
CA PRO A 11 -6.73 -34.97 -11.49
C PRO A 11 -7.03 -33.51 -11.85
N GLU A 12 -8.23 -33.04 -11.50
CA GLU A 12 -8.72 -31.67 -11.76
C GLU A 12 -9.19 -30.99 -10.47
N THR A 13 -8.64 -31.39 -9.32
CA THR A 13 -9.12 -30.93 -8.00
C THR A 13 -7.96 -30.41 -7.17
N LEU A 14 -8.11 -29.17 -6.70
CA LEU A 14 -7.18 -28.46 -5.84
C LEU A 14 -7.85 -28.12 -4.52
N ALA A 15 -7.08 -28.20 -3.43
CA ALA A 15 -7.47 -27.75 -2.10
C ALA A 15 -6.63 -26.52 -1.73
N VAL A 16 -7.30 -25.43 -1.33
CA VAL A 16 -6.64 -24.26 -0.75
C VAL A 16 -6.49 -24.49 0.75
N ARG A 17 -5.25 -24.69 1.22
CA ARG A 17 -4.93 -24.98 2.63
C ARG A 17 -4.71 -23.72 3.45
N GLN A 18 -4.21 -22.67 2.81
CA GLN A 18 -3.86 -21.42 3.47
C GLN A 18 -4.09 -20.25 2.52
N ILE A 19 -4.58 -19.14 3.06
CA ILE A 19 -4.62 -17.84 2.42
C ILE A 19 -4.04 -16.78 3.38
N PRO A 20 -3.51 -15.66 2.87
CA PRO A 20 -3.20 -14.49 3.69
C PRO A 20 -4.40 -14.06 4.54
N ALA A 21 -4.17 -13.74 5.81
CA ALA A 21 -5.23 -13.27 6.69
C ALA A 21 -5.92 -12.01 6.17
N LEU A 22 -5.19 -11.15 5.46
CA LEU A 22 -5.71 -9.95 4.81
C LEU A 22 -6.74 -10.25 3.72
N LEU A 23 -6.65 -11.43 3.07
CA LEU A 23 -7.57 -11.86 2.01
C LEU A 23 -8.79 -12.62 2.55
N ARG A 24 -9.02 -12.62 3.86
CA ARG A 24 -10.20 -13.25 4.45
C ARG A 24 -11.48 -12.62 3.89
N GLY A 25 -12.33 -13.44 3.27
CA GLY A 25 -13.59 -13.00 2.67
C GLY A 25 -13.48 -12.54 1.21
N ALA A 26 -12.27 -12.53 0.63
CA ALA A 26 -12.10 -12.38 -0.81
C ALA A 26 -12.56 -13.65 -1.54
N ASP A 27 -12.92 -13.52 -2.82
CA ASP A 27 -13.21 -14.66 -3.69
C ASP A 27 -11.91 -15.43 -3.98
N THR A 28 -11.61 -16.36 -3.08
CA THR A 28 -10.38 -17.16 -3.10
C THR A 28 -10.36 -18.09 -4.31
N GLU A 29 -11.52 -18.59 -4.74
CA GLU A 29 -11.58 -19.48 -5.89
C GLU A 29 -11.20 -18.73 -7.16
N GLN A 30 -11.81 -17.57 -7.40
CA GLN A 30 -11.50 -16.76 -8.57
C GLN A 30 -10.02 -16.32 -8.57
N LEU A 31 -9.50 -15.88 -7.41
CA LEU A 31 -8.09 -15.50 -7.28
C LEU A 31 -7.14 -16.65 -7.66
N VAL A 32 -7.43 -17.87 -7.20
CA VAL A 32 -6.60 -19.05 -7.53
C VAL A 32 -6.68 -19.36 -9.03
N ARG A 33 -7.87 -19.26 -9.64
CA ARG A 33 -8.04 -19.46 -11.09
C ARG A 33 -7.23 -18.45 -11.90
N ASP A 34 -7.27 -17.18 -11.52
CA ASP A 34 -6.51 -16.12 -12.19
C ASP A 34 -5.00 -16.33 -12.04
N VAL A 35 -4.53 -16.73 -10.85
CA VAL A 35 -3.13 -17.08 -10.62
C VAL A 35 -2.69 -18.25 -11.51
N LEU A 36 -3.51 -19.30 -11.61
CA LEU A 36 -3.21 -20.45 -12.47
C LEU A 36 -3.20 -20.05 -13.96
N ALA A 37 -4.12 -19.18 -14.39
CA ALA A 37 -4.16 -18.67 -15.75
C ALA A 37 -2.88 -17.89 -16.09
N ASP A 38 -2.47 -16.95 -15.24
CA ASP A 38 -1.23 -16.18 -15.41
C ASP A 38 0.01 -17.12 -15.41
N LEU A 39 0.03 -18.15 -14.56
CA LEU A 39 1.15 -19.12 -14.53
C LEU A 39 1.22 -19.96 -15.82
N ILE A 40 0.09 -20.32 -16.41
CA ILE A 40 0.03 -21.04 -17.68
C ILE A 40 0.51 -20.14 -18.83
N GLU A 41 0.10 -18.87 -18.83
CA GLU A 41 0.38 -17.94 -19.93
C GLU A 41 1.79 -17.33 -19.85
N HIS A 42 2.24 -16.98 -18.64
CA HIS A 42 3.43 -16.17 -18.41
C HIS A 42 4.49 -16.84 -17.53
N GLY A 43 4.19 -17.98 -16.90
CA GLY A 43 5.09 -18.69 -15.99
C GLY A 43 5.25 -18.05 -14.61
N GLN A 44 4.60 -16.92 -14.35
CA GLN A 44 4.60 -16.19 -13.09
C GLN A 44 3.27 -15.46 -12.88
N SER A 45 2.94 -15.09 -11.64
CA SER A 45 1.73 -14.31 -11.33
C SER A 45 1.95 -13.40 -10.12
N ASP A 46 1.52 -12.14 -10.26
CA ASP A 46 1.60 -11.12 -9.22
C ASP A 46 0.22 -10.86 -8.57
N ARG A 47 -0.81 -11.64 -8.90
CA ARG A 47 -2.21 -11.37 -8.50
C ARG A 47 -2.40 -11.32 -6.99
N VAL A 48 -1.80 -12.25 -6.27
CA VAL A 48 -1.91 -12.32 -4.80
C VAL A 48 -1.31 -11.06 -4.17
N GLU A 49 -0.17 -10.61 -4.68
CA GLU A 49 0.49 -9.38 -4.23
C GLU A 49 -0.34 -8.15 -4.59
N ALA A 50 -0.85 -8.06 -5.82
CA ALA A 50 -1.67 -6.96 -6.30
C ALA A 50 -2.94 -6.76 -5.44
N VAL A 51 -3.70 -7.83 -5.19
CA VAL A 51 -4.91 -7.76 -4.34
C VAL A 51 -4.55 -7.41 -2.89
N THR A 52 -3.41 -7.92 -2.39
CA THR A 52 -2.93 -7.55 -1.05
C THR A 52 -2.58 -6.07 -0.97
N HIS A 53 -1.89 -5.52 -1.97
CA HIS A 53 -1.55 -4.10 -2.05
C HIS A 53 -2.77 -3.20 -2.17
N GLU A 54 -3.80 -3.61 -2.92
CA GLU A 54 -5.05 -2.88 -3.02
C GLU A 54 -5.73 -2.73 -1.65
N LEU A 55 -5.88 -3.84 -0.92
CA LEU A 55 -6.46 -3.85 0.43
C LEU A 55 -5.66 -3.00 1.41
N LEU A 56 -4.34 -3.15 1.42
CA LEU A 56 -3.46 -2.35 2.27
C LEU A 56 -3.56 -0.86 1.92
N GLY A 57 -3.69 -0.52 0.63
CA GLY A 57 -3.94 0.83 0.16
C GLY A 57 -5.23 1.42 0.73
N THR A 58 -6.33 0.65 0.67
CA THR A 58 -7.61 1.05 1.27
C THR A 58 -7.47 1.25 2.77
N MET A 59 -6.87 0.30 3.50
CA MET A 59 -6.67 0.39 4.95
C MET A 59 -5.84 1.62 5.34
N ALA A 60 -4.75 1.90 4.61
CA ALA A 60 -3.90 3.07 4.83
C ALA A 60 -4.67 4.38 4.64
N CYS A 61 -5.51 4.48 3.61
CA CYS A 61 -6.38 5.64 3.45
C CYS A 61 -7.36 5.79 4.61
N HIS A 62 -7.87 4.67 5.13
CA HIS A 62 -8.83 4.72 6.21
C HIS A 62 -8.23 5.16 7.55
N GLY A 63 -7.03 4.66 7.88
CA GLY A 63 -6.30 4.97 9.11
C GLY A 63 -5.52 6.29 9.09
N SER A 64 -5.46 6.97 7.94
CA SER A 64 -4.75 8.25 7.82
C SER A 64 -5.30 9.33 8.76
N VAL A 65 -4.43 10.26 9.18
CA VAL A 65 -4.88 11.50 9.82
C VAL A 65 -5.69 12.28 8.79
N ARG A 66 -6.97 12.53 9.11
CA ARG A 66 -7.90 13.17 8.18
C ARG A 66 -8.10 14.65 8.49
N ALA A 67 -8.67 15.35 7.52
CA ALA A 67 -9.12 16.73 7.69
C ALA A 67 -9.99 16.88 8.96
N ASN A 68 -9.84 18.02 9.64
CA ASN A 68 -10.55 18.42 10.86
C ASN A 68 -10.16 17.71 12.16
N ARG A 69 -9.17 16.80 12.15
CA ARG A 69 -8.52 16.37 13.41
C ARG A 69 -7.40 17.34 13.76
N GLN A 70 -7.54 18.06 14.87
CA GLN A 70 -6.43 18.84 15.41
C GLN A 70 -5.42 17.89 16.04
N LEU A 71 -4.16 17.99 15.61
CA LEU A 71 -3.05 17.29 16.22
C LEU A 71 -2.38 18.19 17.26
N THR A 72 -1.92 17.58 18.33
CA THR A 72 -0.96 18.18 19.24
C THR A 72 0.44 18.20 18.62
N ILE A 73 1.33 19.07 19.10
CA ILE A 73 2.73 19.11 18.62
C ILE A 73 3.44 17.74 18.76
N PRO A 74 3.29 16.98 19.87
CA PRO A 74 3.86 15.64 19.97
C PRO A 74 3.34 14.68 18.89
N GLU A 75 2.03 14.69 18.58
CA GLU A 75 1.47 13.86 17.51
C GLU A 75 2.03 14.23 16.13
N MET A 76 2.17 15.54 15.85
CA MET A 76 2.80 16.00 14.60
C MET A 76 4.25 15.54 14.49
N ASN A 77 5.04 15.69 15.55
CA ASN A 77 6.43 15.25 15.56
C ASN A 77 6.55 13.73 15.40
N SER A 78 5.68 12.95 16.04
CA SER A 78 5.63 11.50 15.86
C SER A 78 5.36 11.13 14.41
N LEU A 79 4.36 11.75 13.77
CA LEU A 79 4.06 11.53 12.36
C LEU A 79 5.28 11.83 11.47
N LEU A 80 6.00 12.92 11.75
CA LEU A 80 7.21 13.26 10.99
C LEU A 80 8.33 12.22 11.20
N ARG A 81 8.51 11.67 12.40
CA ARG A 81 9.48 10.58 12.64
C ARG A 81 9.09 9.30 11.89
N ASP A 82 7.80 8.96 11.87
CA ASP A 82 7.28 7.82 11.12
C ASP A 82 7.52 8.00 9.61
N MET A 83 7.34 9.23 9.10
CA MET A 83 7.63 9.57 7.70
C MET A 83 9.12 9.42 7.37
N GLU A 84 10.04 9.82 8.25
CA GLU A 84 11.48 9.66 8.03
C GLU A 84 11.92 8.20 7.99
N ALA A 85 11.28 7.34 8.78
CA ALA A 85 11.54 5.89 8.79
C ALA A 85 10.88 5.15 7.62
N THR A 86 9.97 5.81 6.88
CA THR A 86 9.21 5.21 5.79
C THR A 86 9.87 5.55 4.44
N GLU A 87 10.41 4.53 3.75
CA GLU A 87 11.20 4.64 2.51
C GLU A 87 10.57 5.56 1.44
N ARG A 88 9.25 5.45 1.25
CA ARG A 88 8.51 6.18 0.20
C ARG A 88 7.57 7.25 0.77
N SER A 89 7.92 7.83 1.91
CA SER A 89 7.06 8.80 2.59
C SER A 89 6.75 10.06 1.79
N GLY A 90 7.58 10.42 0.81
CA GLY A 90 7.38 11.57 -0.08
C GLY A 90 6.21 11.45 -1.06
N GLN A 91 5.60 10.27 -1.19
CA GLN A 91 4.49 10.02 -2.11
C GLN A 91 3.37 9.20 -1.45
N CYS A 92 2.12 9.59 -1.65
CA CYS A 92 0.98 8.80 -1.19
C CYS A 92 0.75 7.60 -2.14
N ASN A 93 -0.07 6.64 -1.72
CA ASN A 93 -0.46 5.47 -2.52
C ASN A 93 -1.18 5.78 -3.86
N HIS A 94 -1.50 7.05 -4.11
CA HIS A 94 -2.11 7.55 -5.35
C HIS A 94 -1.17 8.48 -6.15
N GLY A 95 0.10 8.55 -5.76
CA GLY A 95 1.10 9.34 -6.49
C GLY A 95 1.25 10.81 -6.09
N ARG A 96 0.42 11.33 -5.17
CA ARG A 96 0.50 12.73 -4.73
C ARG A 96 1.69 12.96 -3.81
N PRO A 97 2.40 14.10 -3.90
CA PRO A 97 3.42 14.46 -2.92
C PRO A 97 2.77 14.67 -1.55
N THR A 98 3.45 14.20 -0.50
CA THR A 98 2.96 14.29 0.90
C THR A 98 3.48 15.51 1.65
N TRP A 99 4.56 16.12 1.16
CA TRP A 99 5.14 17.34 1.72
C TRP A 99 5.77 18.20 0.62
N THR A 100 6.02 19.45 0.94
CA THR A 100 6.81 20.37 0.13
C THR A 100 7.79 21.13 1.03
N LEU A 101 8.96 21.46 0.50
CA LEU A 101 9.95 22.27 1.19
C LEU A 101 9.96 23.65 0.56
N VAL A 102 9.90 24.68 1.40
CA VAL A 102 10.15 26.06 0.99
C VAL A 102 11.34 26.56 1.80
N THR A 103 12.44 26.83 1.10
CA THR A 103 13.66 27.37 1.71
C THR A 103 13.48 28.84 2.11
N LEU A 104 14.38 29.36 2.95
CA LEU A 104 14.37 30.78 3.34
C LEU A 104 14.51 31.71 2.12
N SER A 105 15.35 31.36 1.15
CA SER A 105 15.54 32.18 -0.05
C SER A 105 14.33 32.15 -0.99
N GLU A 106 13.61 31.03 -1.06
CA GLU A 106 12.33 30.95 -1.78
C GLU A 106 11.25 31.75 -1.07
N LEU A 107 11.18 31.70 0.26
CA LEU A 107 10.32 32.55 1.08
C LEU A 107 10.61 34.03 0.82
N ASP A 108 11.87 34.47 0.87
CA ASP A 108 12.24 35.87 0.64
C ASP A 108 11.81 36.37 -0.74
N LYS A 109 11.96 35.55 -1.79
CA LYS A 109 11.49 35.88 -3.14
C LYS A 109 9.99 36.13 -3.19
N LEU A 110 9.19 35.35 -2.46
CA LEU A 110 7.73 35.54 -2.39
C LEU A 110 7.36 36.92 -1.81
N PHE A 111 8.20 37.48 -0.95
CA PHE A 111 8.02 38.79 -0.34
C PHE A 111 8.85 39.90 -0.99
N LEU A 112 9.49 39.63 -2.13
CA LEU A 112 10.39 40.56 -2.83
C LEU A 112 11.55 41.07 -1.95
N ARG A 113 11.96 40.28 -0.94
CA ARG A 113 13.11 40.56 -0.08
C ARG A 113 14.39 40.02 -0.75
N GLY A 114 15.53 40.70 -0.55
CA GLY A 114 16.79 40.31 -1.19
C GLY A 114 16.92 40.70 -2.67
N ARG A 115 16.13 41.70 -3.10
CA ARG A 115 16.49 42.59 -4.21
C ARG A 115 17.42 43.70 -3.70
#